data_AF-Q47W02-F1
#
_entry.id   AF-Q47W02-F1
#
_cell.length_a   1.000
_cell.length_b   1.000
_cell.length_c   1.000
_cell.angle_alpha   90.00
_cell.angle_beta   90.00
_cell.angle_gamma   90.00
#
_symmetry.space_group_name_H-M   'P 1'
#
loop_
_entity.id
_entity.type
_entity.pdbx_description
1 polymer ?
#
loop_
_entity_poly.entity_id
_entity_poly.type
_entity_poly.pdbx_seq_one_letter_code
_entity_poly.pdbx_strand_id
1 'polypeptide(L)'
;MKITRFIIDSALHNLTVEFSANENITSTQLSFEYLRISSDANSAKKNKAGQIQVTSHKKNVLLISIESVAKHGYRLIFDDEHSAIFSEEYLQTLTLEYETRWQTYLSALKDSGHSREAMIDFKQL
;
A
#
# COMPACT_ATOMS: atom_id res chain seq x y z
N MET A 1 4.28 -17.66 8.18
CA MET A 1 5.50 -17.23 7.46
C MET A 1 6.13 -16.11 8.26
N LYS A 2 7.46 -16.00 8.32
CA LYS A 2 8.15 -14.87 8.96
C LYS A 2 8.83 -14.00 7.93
N ILE A 3 8.77 -12.68 8.08
CA ILE A 3 9.49 -11.78 7.18
C ILE A 3 10.98 -11.82 7.51
N THR A 4 11.81 -12.06 6.50
CA THR A 4 13.27 -12.11 6.65
C THR A 4 13.96 -10.89 6.07
N ARG A 5 13.36 -10.27 5.05
CA ARG A 5 13.98 -9.15 4.33
C ARG A 5 12.95 -8.26 3.65
N PHE A 6 13.28 -6.97 3.60
CA PHE A 6 12.66 -6.00 2.72
C PHE A 6 13.68 -5.46 1.73
N ILE A 7 13.27 -5.27 0.48
CA ILE A 7 14.07 -4.60 -0.54
C ILE A 7 13.19 -3.50 -1.14
N ILE A 8 13.58 -2.25 -0.90
CA ILE A 8 12.90 -1.06 -1.40
C ILE A 8 13.49 -0.74 -2.78
N ASP A 9 12.67 -0.78 -3.82
CA ASP A 9 13.01 -0.32 -5.16
C ASP A 9 12.26 0.98 -5.46
N SER A 10 12.92 2.10 -5.21
CA SER A 10 12.36 3.43 -5.44
C SER A 10 12.25 3.79 -6.92
N ALA A 11 12.97 3.11 -7.82
CA ALA A 11 12.88 3.38 -9.24
C ALA A 11 11.62 2.75 -9.86
N LEU A 12 11.24 1.56 -9.36
CA LEU A 12 10.04 0.85 -9.80
C LEU A 12 8.82 1.08 -8.90
N HIS A 13 8.94 1.90 -7.85
CA HIS A 13 7.92 2.11 -6.83
C HIS A 13 7.41 0.80 -6.21
N ASN A 14 8.31 -0.14 -5.93
CA ASN A 14 7.97 -1.47 -5.45
C ASN A 14 8.73 -1.85 -4.19
N LEU A 15 8.05 -2.55 -3.29
CA LEU A 15 8.63 -3.22 -2.14
C LEU A 15 8.64 -4.72 -2.42
N THR A 16 9.82 -5.32 -2.36
CA THR A 16 9.95 -6.78 -2.32
C THR A 16 9.99 -7.24 -0.88
N VAL A 17 9.13 -8.21 -0.53
CA VAL A 17 9.05 -8.82 0.81
C VAL A 17 9.45 -10.29 0.69
N GLU A 18 10.48 -10.69 1.44
CA GLU A 18 10.89 -12.08 1.55
C GLU A 18 10.29 -12.70 2.81
N PHE A 19 9.59 -13.81 2.61
CA PHE A 19 8.97 -14.62 3.64
C PHE A 19 9.69 -15.96 3.76
N SER A 20 9.94 -16.40 4.99
CA SER A 20 10.43 -17.75 5.30
C SER A 20 9.30 -18.62 5.86
N ALA A 21 9.17 -19.84 5.32
CA ALA A 21 8.35 -20.91 5.87
C ALA A 21 9.05 -22.25 5.68
N ASN A 22 9.29 -22.96 6.79
CA ASN A 22 9.88 -24.32 6.78
C ASN A 22 11.10 -24.41 5.84
N GLU A 23 12.10 -23.54 6.06
CA GLU A 23 13.35 -23.45 5.28
C GLU A 23 13.21 -22.98 3.82
N ASN A 24 11.99 -22.79 3.33
CA ASN A 24 11.73 -22.22 2.01
C ASN A 24 11.59 -20.69 2.12
N ILE A 25 12.22 -19.97 1.19
CA ILE A 25 12.09 -18.52 1.05
C ILE A 25 11.21 -18.24 -0.16
N THR A 26 10.15 -17.47 0.04
CA THR A 26 9.28 -16.95 -1.02
C THR A 26 9.37 -15.44 -1.05
N SER A 27 9.52 -14.87 -2.23
CA SER A 27 9.64 -13.43 -2.43
C SER A 27 8.44 -12.91 -3.22
N THR A 28 7.82 -11.83 -2.75
CA THR A 28 6.69 -11.19 -3.42
C THR A 28 6.90 -9.68 -3.55
N GLN A 29 6.30 -9.09 -4.58
CA GLN A 29 6.43 -7.67 -4.87
C GLN A 29 5.09 -6.97 -4.66
N LEU A 30 5.10 -5.87 -3.92
CA LEU A 30 3.95 -5.02 -3.66
C LEU A 30 4.31 -3.58 -4.03
N SER A 31 3.49 -2.91 -4.83
CA SER A 31 3.74 -1.51 -5.17
C SER A 31 3.56 -0.59 -3.96
N PHE A 32 4.28 0.52 -3.94
CA PHE A 32 4.11 1.54 -2.88
C PHE A 32 2.71 2.11 -2.89
N GLU A 33 2.12 2.33 -4.07
CA GLU A 33 0.72 2.72 -4.20
C GLU A 33 -0.19 1.71 -3.50
N TYR A 34 -0.02 0.41 -3.79
CA TYR A 34 -0.86 -0.63 -3.20
C TYR A 34 -0.73 -0.69 -1.67
N LEU A 35 0.48 -0.57 -1.14
CA LEU A 35 0.71 -0.50 0.30
C LEU A 35 0.07 0.75 0.90
N ARG A 36 0.21 1.90 0.25
CA ARG A 36 -0.34 3.18 0.72
C ARG A 36 -1.87 3.21 0.70
N ILE A 37 -2.53 2.62 -0.30
CA ILE A 37 -4.00 2.53 -0.28
C ILE A 37 -4.50 1.49 0.72
N SER A 38 -3.66 0.52 1.08
CA SER A 38 -3.98 -0.53 2.05
C SER A 38 -3.70 -0.10 3.50
N SER A 39 -2.94 0.98 3.72
CA SER A 39 -2.64 1.51 5.05
C SER A 39 -3.88 2.08 5.74
N ASP A 40 -4.68 2.80 4.98
CA ASP A 40 -6.05 3.14 5.35
C ASP A 40 -6.88 1.92 4.99
N ALA A 41 -7.44 1.20 5.96
CA ALA A 41 -8.33 0.04 5.73
C ALA A 41 -9.67 0.45 5.06
N ASN A 42 -9.60 1.19 3.97
CA ASN A 42 -10.70 1.66 3.16
C ASN A 42 -11.12 0.55 2.21
N SER A 43 -11.78 -0.46 2.79
CA SER A 43 -12.90 -1.08 2.10
C SER A 43 -13.95 0.01 1.87
N ALA A 44 -13.83 0.77 0.78
CA ALA A 44 -14.80 1.73 0.23
C ALA A 44 -15.86 2.21 1.25
N LYS A 45 -15.46 2.98 2.27
CA LYS A 45 -16.40 3.44 3.28
C LYS A 45 -17.19 4.61 2.72
N LYS A 46 -18.52 4.48 2.69
CA LYS A 46 -19.39 5.62 2.46
C LYS A 46 -19.30 6.55 3.65
N ASN A 47 -18.97 7.80 3.41
CA ASN A 47 -19.09 8.84 4.43
C ASN A 47 -20.56 9.06 4.80
N LYS A 48 -20.85 9.86 5.84
CA LYS A 48 -22.22 10.15 6.28
C LYS A 48 -23.11 10.79 5.20
N ALA A 49 -22.52 11.35 4.15
CA ALA A 49 -23.21 11.93 3.00
C ALA A 49 -23.41 10.94 1.83
N GLY A 50 -23.03 9.66 2.01
CA GLY A 50 -23.19 8.60 1.01
C GLY A 50 -22.10 8.55 -0.07
N GLN A 51 -21.10 9.42 0.00
CA GLN A 51 -19.98 9.44 -0.96
C GLN A 51 -18.93 8.39 -0.59
N ILE A 52 -18.40 7.70 -1.60
CA ILE A 52 -17.32 6.73 -1.45
C ILE A 52 -16.03 7.50 -1.17
N GLN A 53 -15.44 7.30 0.01
CA GLN A 53 -14.09 7.81 0.29
C GLN A 53 -13.07 6.79 -0.20
N VAL A 54 -12.28 7.18 -1.20
CA VAL A 54 -11.17 6.39 -1.75
C VAL A 54 -9.88 7.20 -1.72
N THR A 55 -8.81 6.57 -1.26
CA THR A 55 -7.47 7.16 -1.28
C THR A 55 -7.00 7.23 -2.73
N SER A 56 -6.98 8.42 -3.32
CA SER A 56 -6.68 8.66 -4.74
C SER A 56 -5.39 9.45 -4.93
N HIS A 57 -4.92 9.54 -6.18
CA HIS A 57 -3.71 10.30 -6.56
C HIS A 57 -2.40 9.82 -5.94
N LYS A 58 -2.30 8.53 -5.57
CA LYS A 58 -1.13 7.94 -4.88
C LYS A 58 -0.22 7.12 -5.78
N LYS A 59 -0.40 7.15 -7.11
CA LYS A 59 0.45 6.41 -8.06
C LYS A 59 1.96 6.67 -7.90
N ASN A 60 2.34 7.89 -7.52
CA ASN A 60 3.75 8.30 -7.39
C ASN A 60 4.24 8.31 -5.94
N VAL A 61 3.48 7.75 -4.99
CA VAL A 61 3.91 7.70 -3.60
C VAL A 61 5.18 6.86 -3.46
N LEU A 62 6.11 7.33 -2.64
CA LEU A 62 7.37 6.68 -2.33
C LEU A 62 7.34 6.14 -0.90
N LEU A 63 7.95 4.96 -0.73
CA LEU A 63 8.26 4.42 0.59
C LEU A 63 9.64 4.95 1.02
N ILE A 64 9.65 5.78 2.07
CA ILE A 64 10.88 6.39 2.61
C ILE A 64 11.65 5.37 3.44
N SER A 65 10.97 4.70 4.37
CA SER A 65 11.62 3.80 5.31
C SER A 65 10.66 2.78 5.91
N ILE A 66 11.24 1.74 6.49
CA ILE A 66 10.55 0.67 7.20
C ILE A 66 11.20 0.53 8.58
N GLU A 67 10.40 0.65 9.63
CA GLU A 67 10.85 0.51 11.02
C GLU A 67 10.20 -0.73 11.66
N SER A 68 10.96 -1.52 12.40
CA SER A 68 10.36 -2.62 13.18
C SER A 68 9.67 -2.08 14.44
N VAL A 69 8.44 -2.52 14.68
CA VAL A 69 7.62 -2.15 15.85
C VAL A 69 7.40 -3.38 16.74
N ALA A 70 8.47 -4.16 16.93
CA ALA A 70 8.48 -5.38 17.75
C ALA A 70 7.30 -6.32 17.40
N LYS A 71 6.46 -6.67 18.38
CA LYS A 71 5.32 -7.59 18.20
C LYS A 71 4.18 -7.03 17.32
N HIS A 72 4.21 -5.75 16.98
CA HIS A 72 3.16 -5.10 16.20
C HIS A 72 3.41 -5.16 14.68
N GLY A 73 4.59 -5.62 14.25
CA GLY A 73 4.99 -5.70 12.85
C GLY A 73 5.92 -4.58 12.44
N TYR A 74 5.64 -3.95 11.30
CA TYR A 74 6.52 -2.97 10.67
C TYR A 74 5.78 -1.66 10.36
N ARG A 75 6.36 -0.54 10.77
CA ARG A 75 5.89 0.79 10.36
C ARG A 75 6.49 1.13 9.00
N LEU A 76 5.65 1.36 8.02
CA LEU A 76 6.02 1.90 6.71
C LEU A 76 5.80 3.41 6.74
N ILE A 77 6.81 4.17 6.35
CA ILE A 77 6.78 5.64 6.28
C ILE A 77 6.82 6.05 4.81
N PHE A 78 5.80 6.80 4.36
CA PHE A 78 5.64 7.25 2.99
C PHE A 78 5.98 8.74 2.86
N ASP A 79 6.27 9.19 1.63
CA ASP A 79 6.61 10.58 1.35
C ASP A 79 5.42 11.54 1.39
N ASP A 80 4.19 11.04 1.34
CA ASP A 80 2.97 11.83 1.48
C ASP A 80 2.62 12.16 2.94
N GLU A 81 3.62 12.24 3.81
CA GLU A 81 3.52 12.50 5.25
C GLU A 81 2.68 11.46 6.01
N HIS A 82 2.48 10.29 5.42
CA HIS A 82 1.71 9.20 6.01
C HIS A 82 2.63 8.11 6.56
N SER A 83 2.21 7.48 7.66
CA SER A 83 2.84 6.25 8.13
C SER A 83 1.78 5.31 8.71
N ALA A 84 2.02 4.01 8.57
CA ALA A 84 1.12 2.99 9.10
C ALA A 84 1.87 1.74 9.51
N ILE A 85 1.29 1.01 10.46
CA ILE A 85 1.85 -0.23 10.98
C ILE A 85 1.18 -1.40 10.27
N PHE A 86 1.99 -2.25 9.63
CA PHE A 86 1.57 -3.47 8.97
C PHE A 86 2.06 -4.66 9.79
N SER A 87 1.15 -5.52 10.24
CA SER A 87 1.54 -6.81 10.82
C SER A 87 2.09 -7.74 9.74
N GLU A 88 2.93 -8.70 10.14
CA GLU A 88 3.44 -9.74 9.23
C GLU A 88 2.30 -10.51 8.56
N GLU A 89 1.29 -10.88 9.34
CA GLU A 89 0.08 -11.55 8.87
C GLU A 89 -0.65 -10.71 7.83
N TYR A 90 -0.75 -9.39 8.03
CA TYR A 90 -1.43 -8.52 7.10
C TYR A 90 -0.64 -8.34 5.79
N LEU A 91 0.68 -8.23 5.83
CA LEU A 91 1.52 -8.21 4.61
C LEU A 91 1.37 -9.52 3.81
N GLN A 92 1.22 -10.65 4.49
CA GLN A 92 0.90 -11.93 3.86
C GLN A 92 -0.49 -11.90 3.21
N THR A 93 -1.52 -11.42 3.91
CA THR A 93 -2.87 -11.22 3.34
C THR A 93 -2.84 -10.32 2.11
N LEU A 94 -2.12 -9.19 2.17
CA LEU A 94 -2.00 -8.25 1.06
C LEU A 94 -1.39 -8.88 -0.19
N THR A 95 -0.47 -9.82 0.00
CA THR A 95 0.14 -10.60 -1.08
C THR A 95 -0.85 -11.60 -1.67
N LEU A 96 -1.56 -12.35 -0.82
CA LEU A 96 -2.50 -13.40 -1.26
C LEU A 96 -3.75 -12.83 -1.95
N GLU A 97 -4.22 -11.67 -1.48
CA GLU A 97 -5.45 -11.03 -1.95
C GLU A 97 -5.19 -9.88 -2.93
N TYR A 98 -3.95 -9.75 -3.44
CA TYR A 98 -3.51 -8.62 -4.26
C TYR A 98 -4.47 -8.31 -5.40
N GLU A 99 -4.76 -9.30 -6.24
CA GLU A 99 -5.59 -9.11 -7.44
C GLU A 99 -7.00 -8.63 -7.09
N THR A 100 -7.67 -9.30 -6.16
CA THR A 100 -9.03 -8.95 -5.72
C THR A 100 -9.09 -7.55 -5.11
N ARG A 101 -8.14 -7.22 -4.23
CA ARG A 101 -8.09 -5.91 -3.57
C ARG A 101 -7.78 -4.81 -4.55
N TRP A 102 -6.86 -5.05 -5.47
CA TRP A 102 -6.49 -4.10 -6.50
C TRP A 102 -7.67 -3.79 -7.43
N GLN A 103 -8.38 -4.81 -7.91
CA GLN A 103 -9.59 -4.61 -8.74
C GLN A 103 -10.69 -3.87 -7.97
N THR A 104 -10.86 -4.16 -6.68
CA THR A 104 -11.82 -3.44 -5.82
C THR A 104 -11.46 -1.95 -5.73
N TYR A 105 -10.19 -1.63 -5.53
CA TYR A 105 -9.68 -0.26 -5.51
C TYR A 105 -9.92 0.48 -6.83
N LEU A 106 -9.57 -0.15 -7.96
CA LEU A 106 -9.79 0.43 -9.29
C LEU A 106 -11.28 0.70 -9.56
N SER A 107 -12.15 -0.21 -9.13
CA SER A 107 -13.61 -0.03 -9.23
C SER A 107 -14.08 1.15 -8.37
N ALA A 108 -13.61 1.25 -7.12
CA ALA A 108 -13.95 2.36 -6.23
C ALA A 108 -13.47 3.73 -6.76
N LEU A 109 -12.29 3.79 -7.39
CA LEU A 109 -11.82 5.00 -8.08
C LEU A 109 -12.77 5.38 -9.22
N LYS A 110 -13.16 4.41 -10.05
CA LYS A 110 -14.09 4.64 -11.16
C LYS A 110 -15.45 5.13 -10.67
N ASP A 111 -16.02 4.50 -9.65
CA ASP A 111 -17.35 4.83 -9.11
C ASP A 111 -17.39 6.19 -8.39
N SER A 112 -16.26 6.61 -7.82
CA SER A 112 -16.13 7.92 -7.16
C SER A 112 -15.74 9.05 -8.11
N GLY A 113 -15.32 8.74 -9.34
CA GLY A 113 -14.82 9.71 -10.32
C GLY A 113 -13.42 10.24 -10.01
N HIS A 114 -12.70 9.63 -9.06
CA HIS A 114 -11.32 9.99 -8.73
C HIS A 114 -10.31 9.28 -9.64
N SER A 115 -9.08 9.82 -9.70
CA SER A 115 -8.00 9.25 -10.50
C SER A 115 -6.91 8.64 -9.63
N ARG A 116 -6.25 7.59 -10.13
CA ARG A 116 -5.02 7.07 -9.52
C ARG A 116 -3.82 8.02 -9.74
N GLU A 117 -3.83 8.73 -10.86
CA GLU A 117 -2.70 9.54 -11.32
C GLU A 117 -2.44 10.68 -10.35
N ALA A 118 -1.17 11.02 -10.13
CA ALA A 118 -0.80 12.13 -9.25
C ALA A 118 -1.49 13.43 -9.71
N MET A 119 -1.93 14.24 -8.75
CA MET A 119 -2.39 15.60 -9.08
C MET A 119 -1.18 16.38 -9.60
N ILE A 120 -1.22 16.75 -10.88
CA ILE A 120 -0.26 17.70 -11.45
C ILE A 120 -0.70 19.09 -11.00
N ASP A 121 -0.08 19.61 -9.95
CA ASP A 121 -0.27 21.01 -9.56
C ASP A 121 0.51 21.87 -10.56
N PHE A 122 -0.19 22.44 -11.53
CA PHE A 122 0.39 23.49 -12.37
C PHE A 122 0.56 24.74 -11.49
N LYS A 123 1.70 24.88 -10.81
CA LYS A 123 2.12 26.19 -10.32
C LYS A 123 2.38 27.07 -11.54
N GLN A 124 1.44 27.95 -11.81
CA GLN A 124 1.56 29.02 -12.79
C GLN A 124 2.78 29.88 -12.39
N LEU A 125 3.76 29.94 -13.30
CA LEU A 125 4.98 30.75 -13.21
C LEU A 125 4.68 32.24 -13.07
#